data_AF-A0A914VKI0-F1
#
_entry.id   AF-A0A914VKI0-F1
#
_cell.length_a   1.000
_cell.length_b   1.000
_cell.length_c   1.000
_cell.angle_alpha   90.00
_cell.angle_beta   90.00
_cell.angle_gamma   90.00
#
_symmetry.space_group_name_H-M   'P 1'
#
loop_
_entity.id
_entity.type
_entity.pdbx_description
1 polymer ?
#
loop_
_entity_poly.entity_id
_entity_poly.type
_entity_poly.pdbx_seq_one_letter_code
_entity_poly.pdbx_strand_id
1 'polypeptide(L)'
;MLSRLAPTPRALSNTTVLRIVAIRGFASASPGPVPAKKQFQAPAGEKGVLNYERLYSRDNRYKPQPGHEWDTPSRFFTQTLKKNWELYPLYFFIGAWFIGFCYVIFWSFGKLELWIDRSKKLAPWDWERVRNDYYKGNARLYDPMGYVHNRIPIMETLQDEMLEAAKQRGTR
;
A
#
# COMPACT_ATOMS: atom_id res chain seq x y z
N MET A 1 25.77 5.94 -35.88
CA MET A 1 25.92 7.40 -36.13
C MET A 1 24.84 7.92 -37.11
N LEU A 2 23.59 7.43 -37.04
CA LEU A 2 22.51 7.79 -37.99
C LEU A 2 21.18 8.12 -37.28
N SER A 3 21.19 8.61 -36.05
CA SER A 3 19.96 8.94 -35.29
C SER A 3 19.61 10.44 -35.30
N ARG A 4 20.25 11.27 -36.14
CA ARG A 4 20.10 12.74 -36.11
C ARG A 4 19.64 13.38 -37.42
N LEU A 5 19.10 12.61 -38.36
CA LEU A 5 18.53 13.17 -39.60
C LEU A 5 17.07 12.73 -39.72
N ALA A 6 16.22 13.19 -38.80
CA ALA A 6 14.80 13.24 -39.09
C ALA A 6 14.58 14.48 -39.99
N PRO A 7 14.26 14.33 -41.29
CA PRO A 7 13.90 15.48 -42.11
C PRO A 7 12.71 16.18 -41.46
N THR A 8 12.72 17.52 -41.46
CA THR A 8 11.62 18.29 -40.89
C THR A 8 10.30 17.84 -41.55
N PRO A 9 9.18 17.74 -40.81
CA PRO A 9 7.93 17.21 -41.36
C PRO A 9 7.43 18.03 -42.57
N ARG A 10 7.86 19.29 -42.69
CA ARG A 10 7.61 20.14 -43.86
C ARG A 10 8.34 19.68 -45.12
N ALA A 11 9.52 19.05 -44.98
CA ALA A 11 10.32 18.51 -46.09
C ALA A 11 9.84 17.13 -46.58
N LEU A 12 9.07 16.40 -45.77
CA LEU A 12 8.62 15.03 -46.08
C LEU A 12 7.38 14.99 -46.99
N SER A 13 6.43 15.90 -46.83
CA SER A 13 5.26 15.95 -47.71
C SER A 13 4.51 17.29 -47.61
N ASN A 14 3.74 17.63 -48.65
CA ASN A 14 2.85 18.78 -48.67
C ASN A 14 1.46 18.51 -48.07
N THR A 15 1.12 17.26 -47.74
CA THR A 15 -0.18 16.92 -47.17
C THR A 15 -0.12 16.90 -45.65
N THR A 16 -1.11 17.52 -45.00
CA THR A 16 -1.22 17.65 -43.54
C THR A 16 -1.36 16.29 -42.86
N VAL A 17 -2.06 15.34 -43.48
CA VAL A 17 -2.27 13.99 -42.95
C VAL A 17 -0.96 13.20 -42.89
N LEU A 18 -0.17 13.19 -43.96
CA LEU A 18 1.13 12.51 -43.97
C LEU A 18 2.12 13.14 -42.98
N ARG A 19 2.03 14.46 -42.75
CA ARG A 19 2.80 15.13 -41.70
C ARG A 19 2.42 14.64 -40.30
N ILE A 20 1.12 14.52 -40.01
CA ILE A 20 0.64 14.03 -38.71
C ILE A 20 1.06 12.57 -38.49
N VAL A 21 0.95 11.72 -39.52
CA VAL A 21 1.39 10.33 -39.47
C VAL A 21 2.90 10.24 -39.26
N ALA A 22 3.70 11.03 -39.99
CA ALA A 22 5.14 11.08 -39.80
C ALA A 22 5.51 11.55 -38.38
N ILE A 23 4.91 12.65 -37.89
CA ILE A 23 5.14 13.15 -36.53
C ILE A 23 4.81 12.07 -35.49
N ARG A 24 3.70 11.33 -35.65
CA ARG A 24 3.33 10.24 -34.74
C ARG A 24 4.27 9.03 -34.83
N GLY A 25 4.75 8.68 -36.02
CA GLY A 25 5.72 7.62 -36.25
C GLY A 25 7.11 7.94 -35.66
N PHE A 26 7.54 9.20 -35.72
CA PHE A 26 8.80 9.64 -35.12
C PHE A 26 8.69 9.87 -33.60
N ALA A 27 7.53 10.29 -33.09
CA ALA A 27 7.32 10.48 -31.66
C ALA A 27 7.24 9.15 -30.85
N SER A 28 6.97 8.03 -31.52
CA SER A 28 6.92 6.71 -30.87
C SER A 28 8.32 6.11 -30.61
N ALA A 29 9.35 6.56 -31.33
CA ALA A 29 10.74 6.22 -31.08
C ALA A 29 11.31 7.10 -29.95
N SER A 30 11.21 6.63 -28.70
CA SER A 30 11.96 7.26 -27.60
C SER A 30 13.43 6.91 -27.78
N PRO A 31 14.33 7.89 -28.02
CA PRO A 31 15.73 7.59 -28.26
C PRO A 31 16.33 7.07 -26.95
N GLY A 32 16.87 5.84 -26.99
CA GLY A 32 17.75 5.36 -25.93
C GLY A 32 18.97 6.28 -25.79
N PRO A 33 19.71 6.20 -24.66
CA PRO A 33 20.94 6.95 -24.50
C PRO A 33 21.94 6.60 -25.60
N VAL A 34 22.82 7.56 -25.92
CA VAL A 34 23.91 7.33 -26.86
C VAL A 34 24.78 6.17 -26.37
N PRO A 35 25.18 5.21 -27.24
CA PRO A 35 26.04 4.10 -26.84
C PRO A 35 27.36 4.61 -26.24
N ALA A 36 27.95 3.80 -25.36
CA ALA A 36 29.19 4.14 -24.68
C ALA A 36 30.33 4.39 -25.69
N LYS A 37 31.16 5.40 -25.43
CA LYS A 37 32.29 5.75 -26.30
C LYS A 37 33.34 4.63 -26.45
N LYS A 38 33.44 3.76 -25.44
CA LYS A 38 34.30 2.58 -25.44
C LYS A 38 33.42 1.37 -25.18
N GLN A 39 33.39 0.46 -26.14
CA GLN A 39 32.71 -0.84 -26.01
C GLN A 39 33.78 -1.91 -25.86
N PHE A 40 33.54 -2.87 -24.97
CA PHE A 40 34.42 -4.02 -24.82
C PHE A 40 34.23 -4.91 -26.05
N GLN A 41 35.30 -5.11 -26.83
CA GLN A 41 35.28 -6.02 -27.98
C GLN A 41 35.62 -7.42 -27.48
N ALA A 42 34.93 -8.44 -28.01
CA ALA A 42 35.24 -9.82 -27.67
C ALA A 42 36.70 -10.16 -28.06
N PRO A 43 37.42 -10.93 -27.22
CA PRO A 43 38.77 -11.38 -27.54
C PRO A 43 38.77 -12.22 -28.82
N ALA A 44 39.79 -12.03 -29.66
CA ALA A 44 39.91 -12.70 -30.94
C ALA A 44 40.08 -14.22 -30.75
N GLY A 45 38.99 -14.98 -30.90
CA GLY A 45 39.00 -16.44 -30.77
C GLY A 45 37.74 -17.03 -30.14
N GLU A 46 36.96 -16.23 -29.42
CA GLU A 46 35.71 -16.67 -28.79
C GLU A 46 34.50 -16.35 -29.67
N LYS A 47 33.61 -17.34 -29.84
CA LYS A 47 32.33 -17.14 -30.54
C LYS A 47 31.29 -16.69 -29.53
N GLY A 48 30.91 -15.41 -29.56
CA GLY A 48 29.85 -14.87 -28.71
C GLY A 48 29.45 -13.43 -29.09
N VAL A 49 28.22 -13.04 -28.74
CA VAL A 49 27.73 -11.67 -28.89
C VAL A 49 27.94 -10.94 -27.56
N LEU A 50 29.01 -10.15 -27.46
CA LEU A 50 29.26 -9.30 -26.29
C LEU A 50 28.75 -7.88 -26.56
N ASN A 51 27.47 -7.65 -26.29
CA ASN A 51 26.86 -6.33 -26.35
C ASN A 51 26.74 -5.75 -24.93
N TYR A 52 27.79 -5.07 -24.48
CA TYR A 52 27.74 -4.36 -23.19
C TYR A 52 27.11 -2.97 -23.38
N GLU A 53 25.85 -2.83 -23.01
CA GLU A 53 25.14 -1.56 -22.99
C GLU A 53 25.00 -1.01 -21.57
N ARG A 54 24.93 0.31 -21.44
CA ARG A 54 24.63 0.96 -20.16
C ARG A 54 23.20 0.63 -19.75
N LEU A 55 22.98 0.17 -18.53
CA LEU A 55 21.63 0.08 -17.97
C LEU A 55 21.07 1.49 -17.70
N TYR A 56 20.04 1.89 -18.44
CA TYR A 56 19.38 3.20 -18.30
C TYR A 56 17.92 3.09 -17.85
N SER A 57 17.46 1.89 -17.49
CA SER A 57 16.11 1.63 -16.98
C SER A 57 15.74 2.49 -15.77
N ARG A 58 16.72 2.80 -14.92
CA ARG A 58 16.55 3.61 -13.70
C ARG A 58 16.55 5.12 -13.95
N ASP A 59 16.90 5.57 -15.15
CA ASP A 59 16.89 6.99 -15.51
C ASP A 59 15.47 7.38 -15.98
N ASN A 60 14.85 8.36 -15.33
CA ASN A 60 13.49 8.81 -15.64
C ASN A 60 13.40 9.56 -16.98
N ARG A 61 14.54 9.92 -17.58
CA ARG A 61 14.62 10.60 -18.89
C ARG A 61 14.32 9.68 -20.07
N TYR A 62 14.46 8.37 -19.87
CA TYR A 62 14.36 7.37 -20.93
C TYR A 62 13.27 6.34 -20.61
N LYS A 63 12.69 5.75 -21.66
CA LYS A 63 11.84 4.57 -21.45
C LYS A 63 12.69 3.41 -20.94
N PRO A 64 12.15 2.54 -20.06
CA PRO A 64 12.88 1.39 -19.54
C PRO A 64 13.38 0.49 -20.67
N GLN A 65 14.58 -0.06 -20.52
CA GLN A 65 15.15 -0.98 -21.48
C GLN A 65 14.30 -2.26 -21.56
N PRO A 66 14.05 -2.83 -22.76
CA PRO A 66 13.32 -4.09 -22.89
C PRO A 66 14.00 -5.20 -22.08
N GLY A 67 13.22 -5.99 -21.34
CA GLY A 67 13.74 -7.03 -20.44
C GLY A 67 14.13 -6.56 -19.03
N HIS A 68 14.33 -5.25 -18.84
CA HIS A 68 14.57 -4.59 -17.54
C HIS A 68 13.33 -3.88 -17.00
N GLU A 69 12.16 -4.40 -17.38
CA GLU A 69 10.87 -3.83 -17.03
C GLU A 69 10.61 -4.01 -15.51
N TRP A 70 11.14 -5.09 -14.93
CA TRP A 70 10.99 -5.52 -13.54
C TRP A 70 11.97 -4.87 -12.53
N ASP A 71 12.83 -3.93 -12.95
CA ASP A 71 13.93 -3.39 -12.14
C ASP A 71 13.50 -2.61 -10.88
N THR A 72 12.24 -2.18 -10.79
CA THR A 72 11.71 -1.42 -9.65
C THR A 72 10.45 -2.09 -9.12
N PRO A 73 10.25 -2.24 -7.80
CA PRO A 73 9.08 -2.91 -7.24
C PRO A 73 7.76 -2.36 -7.79
N SER A 74 7.63 -1.03 -7.93
CA SER A 74 6.44 -0.38 -8.48
C SER A 74 6.17 -0.77 -9.95
N ARG A 75 7.21 -0.87 -10.77
CA ARG A 75 7.10 -1.32 -12.17
C ARG A 75 6.76 -2.80 -12.22
N PHE A 76 7.35 -3.58 -11.33
CA PHE A 76 7.02 -4.99 -11.21
C PHE A 76 5.55 -5.23 -10.93
N PHE A 77 4.97 -4.56 -9.94
CA PHE A 77 3.56 -4.72 -9.65
C PHE A 77 2.68 -4.25 -10.80
N THR A 78 2.92 -3.04 -11.34
CA THR A 78 2.07 -2.45 -12.38
C THR A 78 2.13 -3.20 -13.71
N GLN A 79 3.30 -3.67 -14.13
CA GLN A 79 3.46 -4.42 -15.38
C GLN A 79 3.03 -5.87 -15.23
N THR A 80 3.24 -6.50 -14.07
CA THR A 80 2.76 -7.87 -13.80
C THR A 80 1.24 -7.87 -13.81
N LEU A 81 0.61 -6.90 -13.14
CA LEU A 81 -0.85 -6.72 -13.15
C LEU A 81 -1.38 -6.49 -14.56
N LYS A 82 -0.73 -5.64 -15.35
CA LYS A 82 -1.14 -5.36 -16.72
C LYS A 82 -1.00 -6.58 -17.64
N LYS A 83 0.05 -7.37 -17.47
CA LYS A 83 0.33 -8.56 -18.27
C LYS A 83 -0.58 -9.74 -17.88
N ASN A 84 -0.79 -9.93 -16.58
CA ASN A 84 -1.47 -11.08 -16.01
C ASN A 84 -2.80 -10.62 -15.38
N TRP A 85 -3.84 -10.54 -16.21
CA TRP A 85 -5.17 -10.12 -15.77
C TRP A 85 -5.83 -11.13 -14.81
N GLU A 86 -5.38 -12.37 -14.80
CA GLU A 86 -5.86 -13.42 -13.89
C GLU A 86 -5.57 -13.13 -12.42
N LEU A 87 -4.63 -12.21 -12.13
CA LEU A 87 -4.24 -11.85 -10.78
C LEU A 87 -5.16 -10.81 -10.12
N TYR A 88 -6.00 -10.09 -10.88
CA TYR A 88 -6.86 -9.04 -10.32
C TYR A 88 -7.77 -9.53 -9.17
N PRO A 89 -8.45 -10.70 -9.28
CA PRO A 89 -9.26 -11.22 -8.18
C PRO A 89 -8.44 -11.51 -6.92
N LEU A 90 -7.23 -12.03 -7.06
CA LEU A 90 -6.34 -12.32 -5.92
C LEU A 90 -5.98 -11.02 -5.17
N TYR A 91 -5.58 -9.98 -5.90
CA TYR A 91 -5.26 -8.69 -5.31
C TYR A 91 -6.49 -8.01 -4.68
N PHE A 92 -7.68 -8.20 -5.25
CA PHE A 92 -8.93 -7.74 -4.65
C PHE A 92 -9.18 -8.43 -3.30
N PHE A 93 -9.02 -9.75 -3.22
CA PHE A 93 -9.19 -10.48 -1.95
C PHE A 93 -8.17 -10.06 -0.89
N ILE A 94 -6.91 -9.84 -1.28
CA ILE A 94 -5.86 -9.33 -0.37
C ILE A 94 -6.23 -7.94 0.14
N GLY A 95 -6.68 -7.04 -0.75
CA GLY A 95 -7.13 -5.70 -0.36
C GLY A 95 -8.34 -5.73 0.57
N ALA A 96 -9.35 -6.53 0.25
CA ALA A 96 -10.54 -6.71 1.08
C ALA A 96 -10.19 -7.28 2.46
N TRP A 97 -9.28 -8.26 2.52
CA TRP A 97 -8.76 -8.81 3.77
C TRP A 97 -8.03 -7.74 4.60
N PHE A 98 -7.16 -6.95 3.97
CA PHE A 98 -6.42 -5.90 4.66
C PHE A 98 -7.33 -4.81 5.22
N ILE A 99 -8.36 -4.41 4.47
CA ILE A 99 -9.38 -3.48 4.95
C ILE A 99 -10.13 -4.07 6.15
N GLY A 100 -10.54 -5.34 6.07
CA GLY A 100 -11.17 -6.05 7.18
C GLY A 100 -10.27 -6.11 8.42
N PHE A 101 -8.98 -6.38 8.22
CA PHE A 101 -7.98 -6.38 9.28
C PHE A 101 -7.82 -5.00 9.94
N CYS A 102 -7.70 -3.92 9.16
CA CYS A 102 -7.66 -2.55 9.68
C CYS A 102 -8.94 -2.19 10.44
N TYR A 103 -10.10 -2.61 9.94
CA TYR A 103 -11.38 -2.42 10.61
C TYR A 103 -11.42 -3.15 11.97
N VAL A 104 -10.98 -4.40 12.04
CA VAL A 104 -10.91 -5.16 13.29
C VAL A 104 -9.94 -4.52 14.29
N ILE A 105 -8.78 -4.05 13.84
CA ILE A 105 -7.84 -3.31 14.69
C ILE A 105 -8.48 -2.04 15.24
N PHE A 106 -9.08 -1.24 14.37
CA PHE A 106 -9.76 0.00 14.76
C PHE A 106 -10.86 -0.27 15.79
N TRP A 107 -11.68 -1.30 15.55
CA TRP A 107 -12.71 -1.73 16.49
C TRP A 107 -12.12 -2.22 17.82
N SER A 108 -11.00 -2.95 17.78
CA SER A 108 -10.32 -3.45 18.98
C SER A 108 -9.79 -2.31 19.86
N PHE A 109 -9.30 -1.22 19.27
CA PHE A 109 -8.90 -0.03 20.02
C PHE A 109 -10.06 0.64 20.74
N GLY A 110 -11.30 0.50 20.25
CA GLY A 110 -12.49 0.98 20.94
C GLY A 110 -12.88 0.17 22.19
N LYS A 111 -12.41 -1.07 22.32
CA LYS A 111 -12.67 -1.93 23.50
C LYS A 111 -11.62 -1.80 24.59
N LEU A 112 -10.39 -1.50 24.18
CA LEU A 112 -9.26 -1.34 25.06
C LEU A 112 -9.22 0.11 25.55
N GLU A 113 -9.74 0.39 26.75
CA GLU A 113 -9.28 1.57 27.48
C GLU A 113 -7.79 1.37 27.82
N LEU A 114 -6.93 1.71 26.86
CA LEU A 114 -5.49 1.69 27.03
C LEU A 114 -5.15 2.68 28.14
N TRP A 115 -4.62 2.18 29.25
CA TRP A 115 -4.08 2.99 30.34
C TRP A 115 -2.74 3.64 29.94
N ILE A 116 -2.71 4.27 28.77
CA ILE A 116 -1.57 5.03 28.26
C ILE A 116 -1.47 6.35 29.02
N ASP A 117 -2.62 6.97 29.35
CA ASP A 117 -2.66 8.15 30.19
C ASP A 117 -2.86 7.77 31.67
N ARG A 118 -1.79 7.94 32.46
CA ARG A 118 -1.80 7.76 33.92
C ARG A 118 -2.17 9.03 34.70
N SER A 119 -2.70 10.05 34.03
CA SER A 119 -3.20 11.28 34.68
C SER A 119 -4.26 11.02 35.73
N LYS A 120 -5.07 9.96 35.56
CA LYS A 120 -6.13 9.55 36.50
C LYS A 120 -5.59 8.59 37.56
N LYS A 121 -5.91 8.86 38.83
CA LYS A 121 -5.53 8.03 39.99
C LYS A 121 -6.17 6.63 39.97
N LEU A 122 -7.39 6.52 39.43
CA LEU A 122 -8.15 5.27 39.38
C LEU A 122 -7.86 4.53 38.07
N ALA A 123 -7.68 3.21 38.19
CA ALA A 123 -7.47 2.34 37.04
C ALA A 123 -8.69 2.37 36.10
N PRO A 124 -8.51 2.15 34.77
CA PRO A 124 -9.62 2.18 33.83
C PRO A 124 -10.65 1.07 34.03
N TRP A 125 -10.29 -0.04 34.67
CA TRP A 125 -11.22 -1.11 35.05
C TRP A 125 -11.81 -0.95 36.46
N ASP A 126 -11.55 0.19 37.12
CA ASP A 126 -12.09 0.46 38.45
C ASP A 126 -13.62 0.57 38.39
N TRP A 127 -14.30 -0.19 39.25
CA TRP A 127 -15.76 -0.15 39.39
C TRP A 127 -16.29 1.26 39.63
N GLU A 128 -15.64 2.09 40.48
CA GLU A 128 -16.12 3.46 40.74
C GLU A 128 -16.15 4.32 39.48
N ARG A 129 -15.21 4.07 38.56
CA ARG A 129 -15.10 4.79 37.30
C ARG A 129 -16.05 4.23 36.25
N VAL A 130 -16.21 2.92 36.19
CA VAL A 130 -16.88 2.20 35.11
C VAL A 130 -18.37 1.95 35.38
N ARG A 131 -18.83 2.06 36.64
CA ARG A 131 -20.23 1.80 37.07
C ARG A 131 -21.30 2.42 36.17
N ASN A 132 -21.08 3.66 35.70
CA ASN A 132 -22.06 4.37 34.89
C ASN A 132 -21.94 4.14 33.37
N ASP A 133 -20.82 3.56 32.92
CA ASP A 133 -20.46 3.50 31.50
C ASP A 133 -20.20 2.07 30.98
N TYR A 134 -20.10 1.06 31.86
CA TYR A 134 -19.73 -0.31 31.49
C TYR A 134 -20.65 -0.94 30.44
N TYR A 135 -21.95 -0.66 30.53
CA TYR A 135 -22.97 -1.19 29.63
C TYR A 135 -23.07 -0.38 28.32
N LYS A 136 -22.41 0.78 28.22
CA LYS A 136 -22.38 1.61 27.01
C LYS A 136 -21.25 1.20 26.07
N GLY A 137 -20.26 0.46 26.57
CA GLY A 137 -19.09 0.04 25.80
C GLY A 137 -19.42 -1.01 24.74
N ASN A 138 -18.70 -0.96 23.63
CA ASN A 138 -18.82 -1.92 22.53
C ASN A 138 -18.17 -3.27 22.89
N ALA A 139 -18.84 -4.16 23.63
CA ALA A 139 -18.18 -5.42 24.02
C ALA A 139 -18.16 -6.48 22.89
N ARG A 140 -19.17 -6.52 22.02
CA ARG A 140 -19.26 -7.48 20.90
C ARG A 140 -19.35 -6.74 19.56
N LEU A 141 -18.75 -7.34 18.53
CA LEU A 141 -18.83 -6.82 17.16
C LEU A 141 -20.22 -7.06 16.56
N TYR A 142 -20.85 -8.17 16.94
CA TYR A 142 -22.17 -8.57 16.50
C TYR A 142 -22.98 -8.98 17.73
N ASP A 143 -24.01 -8.20 18.05
CA ASP A 143 -24.97 -8.49 19.12
C ASP A 143 -26.37 -8.12 18.64
N PRO A 144 -27.04 -8.98 17.85
CA PRO A 144 -28.34 -8.67 17.27
C PRO A 144 -29.44 -8.48 18.31
N MET A 145 -29.26 -9.06 19.50
CA MET A 145 -30.22 -9.00 20.60
C MET A 145 -29.85 -7.95 21.66
N GLY A 146 -28.68 -7.32 21.55
CA GLY A 146 -28.24 -6.26 22.46
C GLY A 146 -28.04 -6.69 23.92
N TYR A 147 -27.84 -7.98 24.18
CA TYR A 147 -27.71 -8.50 25.55
C TYR A 147 -26.55 -7.87 26.32
N VAL A 148 -25.50 -7.46 25.62
CA VAL A 148 -24.31 -6.82 26.22
C VAL A 148 -24.60 -5.46 26.84
N HIS A 149 -25.58 -4.74 26.29
CA HIS A 149 -25.92 -3.39 26.74
C HIS A 149 -26.98 -3.38 27.85
N ASN A 150 -27.49 -4.54 28.22
CA ASN A 150 -28.47 -4.68 29.29
C ASN A 150 -27.79 -4.60 30.65
N ARG A 151 -28.36 -3.78 31.53
CA ARG A 151 -27.90 -3.65 32.91
C ARG A 151 -28.34 -4.84 33.75
N ILE A 152 -27.47 -5.26 34.67
CA ILE A 152 -27.74 -6.34 35.62
C ILE A 152 -27.74 -5.73 37.03
N PRO A 153 -28.88 -5.24 37.53
CA PRO A 153 -28.93 -4.45 38.76
C PRO A 153 -28.43 -5.21 39.99
N ILE A 154 -28.66 -6.52 40.05
CA ILE A 154 -28.22 -7.36 41.18
C ILE A 154 -26.68 -7.49 41.25
N MET A 155 -26.00 -7.45 40.10
CA MET A 155 -24.54 -7.48 40.05
C MET A 155 -23.95 -6.12 40.40
N GLU A 156 -24.63 -5.03 39.99
CA GLU A 156 -24.24 -3.67 40.35
C GLU A 156 -24.28 -3.47 41.88
N THR A 157 -25.37 -3.88 42.54
CA THR A 157 -25.50 -3.78 44.00
C THR A 157 -24.42 -4.59 44.72
N LEU A 158 -24.14 -5.81 44.25
CA LEU A 158 -23.11 -6.65 44.83
C LEU A 158 -21.71 -6.02 44.70
N GLN A 159 -21.38 -5.43 43.54
CA GLN A 159 -20.10 -4.76 43.34
C GLN A 159 -19.96 -3.49 44.20
N ASP A 160 -21.05 -2.75 44.39
CA ASP A 160 -21.08 -1.60 45.29
C ASP A 160 -20.79 -2.03 46.75
N GLU A 161 -21.46 -3.07 47.24
CA GLU A 161 -21.24 -3.62 48.59
C GLU A 161 -19.80 -4.15 48.77
N MET A 162 -19.27 -4.86 47.78
CA MET A 162 -17.89 -5.35 47.80
C MET A 162 -16.89 -4.20 47.85
N LEU A 163 -17.17 -3.10 47.15
CA LEU A 163 -16.32 -1.92 47.13
C LEU A 163 -16.36 -1.17 48.46
N GLU A 164 -17.54 -1.04 49.07
CA GLU A 164 -17.71 -0.51 50.42
C GLU A 164 -16.97 -1.36 51.46
N ALA A 165 -17.12 -2.69 51.40
CA ALA A 165 -16.41 -3.61 52.28
C ALA A 165 -14.88 -3.55 52.09
N ALA A 166 -14.40 -3.39 50.85
CA ALA A 166 -12.98 -3.26 50.56
C ALA A 166 -12.36 -1.97 51.14
N LYS A 167 -13.11 -0.86 51.09
CA LYS A 167 -12.74 0.41 51.72
C LYS A 167 -12.71 0.30 53.24
N GLN A 168 -13.72 -0.35 53.84
CA GLN A 168 -13.74 -0.60 55.29
C GLN A 168 -12.56 -1.45 55.76
N ARG A 169 -12.10 -2.39 54.92
CA ARG A 169 -10.92 -3.22 55.19
C ARG A 169 -9.57 -2.51 54.92
N GLY A 170 -9.57 -1.33 54.31
CA GLY A 170 -8.34 -0.60 53.92
C GLY A 170 -7.55 -1.28 52.81
N THR A 171 -8.13 -2.25 52.11
CA THR A 171 -7.52 -2.91 50.95
C THR A 171 -7.58 -2.08 49.68
N ARG A 172 -8.28 -0.95 49.71
CA ARG A 172 -8.50 -0.04 48.60
C ARG A 172 -8.69 1.39 49.10
#